data_AF-A0A7W1WGE7-F1
#
_entry.id   AF-A0A7W1WGE7-F1
#
_cell.length_a   1.000
_cell.length_b   1.000
_cell.length_c   1.000
_cell.angle_alpha   90.00
_cell.angle_beta   90.00
_cell.angle_gamma   90.00
#
_symmetry.space_group_name_H-M   'P 1'
#
loop_
_entity.id
_entity.type
_entity.pdbx_description
1 polymer ?
#
loop_
_entity_poly.entity_id
_entity_poly.type
_entity_poly.pdbx_seq_one_letter_code
_entity_poly.pdbx_strand_id
1 'polypeptide(L)'
;MRLILQAEPVRVMASAGQAVNHLDERYDGATPDVRDHGFVIVDFGDGTRAMLDLSMFAEGARYQEELAALGPAGKIEALVPGPDRFWPAGQRPSPVPQLVESPRAPKGPRVTHWPVDPRPTRVLSEWAI
;
A
#
# COMPACT_ATOMS: atom_id res chain seq x y z
N MET A 1 -6.94 -4.72 -3.79
CA MET A 1 -7.45 -5.98 -3.19
C MET A 1 -8.45 -6.68 -4.10
N ARG A 2 -9.61 -6.09 -4.42
CA ARG A 2 -10.60 -6.65 -5.38
C ARG A 2 -9.99 -7.08 -6.73
N LEU A 3 -9.13 -6.24 -7.33
CA LEU A 3 -8.43 -6.59 -8.58
C LEU A 3 -7.52 -7.83 -8.45
N ILE A 4 -6.85 -8.01 -7.31
CA ILE A 4 -5.95 -9.16 -7.11
C ILE A 4 -6.78 -10.42 -6.82
N LEU A 5 -7.84 -10.27 -6.02
CA LEU A 5 -8.68 -11.39 -5.58
C LEU A 5 -9.72 -11.80 -6.61
N GLN A 6 -10.06 -10.94 -7.58
CA GLN A 6 -11.12 -11.17 -8.58
C GLN A 6 -12.47 -11.54 -7.93
N ALA A 7 -12.75 -10.99 -6.75
CA ALA A 7 -13.93 -11.30 -5.94
C ALA A 7 -14.58 -10.02 -5.40
N GLU A 8 -15.88 -10.08 -5.13
CA GLU A 8 -16.63 -8.95 -4.54
C GLU A 8 -16.61 -8.97 -3.01
N PRO A 9 -16.46 -7.81 -2.35
CA PRO A 9 -16.56 -7.70 -0.90
C PRO A 9 -18.01 -7.94 -0.45
N VAL A 10 -18.18 -8.71 0.63
CA VAL A 10 -19.50 -9.04 1.21
C VAL A 10 -19.67 -8.52 2.63
N ARG A 11 -18.58 -8.21 3.34
CA ARG A 11 -18.62 -7.59 4.67
C ARG A 11 -17.39 -6.71 4.88
N VAL A 12 -17.60 -5.57 5.53
CA VAL A 12 -16.55 -4.62 5.90
C VAL A 12 -16.67 -4.29 7.38
N MET A 13 -15.55 -4.37 8.09
CA MET A 13 -15.39 -3.85 9.45
C MET A 13 -14.27 -2.81 9.43
N ALA A 14 -14.51 -1.62 9.97
CA ALA A 14 -13.53 -0.55 9.96
C ALA A 14 -13.50 0.23 11.28
N SER A 15 -12.32 0.69 11.67
CA SER A 15 -12.09 1.68 12.73
C SER A 15 -11.14 2.73 12.20
N ALA A 16 -11.55 4.00 12.20
CA ALA A 16 -10.81 5.09 11.57
C ALA A 16 -11.13 6.42 12.25
N GLY A 17 -10.24 7.40 12.12
CA GLY A 17 -10.41 8.70 12.74
C GLY A 17 -9.56 9.80 12.10
N GLN A 18 -9.70 11.00 12.64
CA GLN A 18 -8.87 12.16 12.33
C GLN A 18 -7.93 12.39 13.52
N ALA A 19 -6.62 12.53 13.28
CA ALA A 19 -5.64 12.60 14.36
C ALA A 19 -4.54 13.66 14.18
N VAL A 20 -4.06 13.93 12.97
CA VAL A 20 -2.87 14.76 12.74
C VAL A 20 -3.07 15.74 11.58
N ASN A 21 -3.26 15.26 10.36
CA ASN A 21 -2.97 16.06 9.16
C ASN A 21 -3.97 17.20 8.92
N HIS A 22 -5.24 16.98 9.23
CA HIS A 22 -6.33 17.88 8.82
C HIS A 22 -6.94 18.68 9.98
N LEU A 23 -6.42 18.55 11.21
CA LEU A 23 -7.00 19.20 12.39
C LEU A 23 -6.86 20.73 12.39
N ASP A 24 -5.75 21.23 11.84
CA ASP A 24 -5.43 22.66 11.79
C ASP A 24 -5.74 23.29 10.42
N GLU A 25 -6.17 22.49 9.44
CA GLU A 25 -6.62 23.00 8.14
C GLU A 25 -7.92 23.79 8.27
N ARG A 26 -8.05 24.87 7.51
CA ARG A 26 -9.27 25.72 7.50
C ARG A 26 -9.67 26.03 6.07
N TYR A 27 -10.90 25.67 5.72
CA TYR A 27 -11.56 26.03 4.47
C TYR A 27 -12.85 26.75 4.82
N ASP A 28 -13.00 28.00 4.37
CA ASP A 28 -14.14 28.87 4.71
C ASP A 28 -14.44 28.93 6.22
N GLY A 29 -13.38 28.86 7.04
CA GLY A 29 -13.48 28.88 8.51
C GLY A 29 -13.80 27.54 9.18
N ALA A 30 -13.98 26.46 8.43
CA ALA A 30 -14.27 25.12 8.95
C ALA A 30 -13.07 24.17 8.84
N THR A 31 -12.94 23.26 9.81
CA THR A 31 -12.00 22.14 9.75
C THR A 31 -12.57 21.03 8.86
N PRO A 32 -11.78 20.43 7.96
CA PRO A 32 -12.21 19.29 7.17
C PRO A 32 -12.58 18.07 8.03
N ASP A 33 -13.66 17.37 7.65
CA ASP A 33 -14.02 16.06 8.20
C ASP A 33 -13.31 14.94 7.41
N VAL A 34 -11.99 14.92 7.51
CA VAL A 34 -11.13 13.94 6.82
C VAL A 34 -10.46 13.04 7.83
N ARG A 35 -10.71 11.74 7.70
CA ARG A 35 -9.99 10.71 8.47
C ARG A 35 -8.64 10.45 7.85
N ASP A 36 -7.59 10.54 8.64
CA ASP A 36 -6.19 10.44 8.21
C ASP A 36 -5.51 9.12 8.63
N HIS A 37 -6.26 8.25 9.30
CA HIS A 37 -5.81 6.89 9.61
C HIS A 37 -6.98 5.93 9.81
N GLY A 38 -6.71 4.63 9.68
CA GLY A 38 -7.66 3.59 10.04
C GLY A 38 -7.24 2.18 9.67
N PHE A 39 -7.94 1.23 10.29
CA PHE A 39 -7.86 -0.20 9.99
C PHE A 39 -9.17 -0.67 9.36
N VAL A 40 -9.08 -1.47 8.30
CA VAL A 40 -10.23 -2.04 7.61
C VAL A 40 -10.00 -3.53 7.39
N ILE A 41 -10.98 -4.35 7.72
CA ILE A 41 -11.03 -5.77 7.35
C ILE A 41 -12.19 -5.96 6.37
N VAL A 42 -11.92 -6.69 5.29
CA VAL A 42 -12.87 -6.97 4.22
C VAL A 42 -12.96 -8.48 4.03
N ASP A 43 -14.17 -9.03 4.15
CA ASP A 43 -14.48 -10.39 3.75
C ASP A 43 -15.04 -10.39 2.32
N PHE A 44 -14.62 -11.35 1.50
CA PHE A 44 -15.04 -11.50 0.10
C PHE A 44 -15.95 -12.71 -0.11
N GLY A 45 -16.74 -12.68 -1.17
CA GLY A 45 -17.74 -13.72 -1.47
C GLY A 45 -17.16 -15.10 -1.78
N ASP A 46 -15.88 -15.18 -2.15
CA ASP A 46 -15.13 -16.42 -2.37
C ASP A 46 -14.48 -16.98 -1.08
N GLY A 47 -14.71 -16.32 0.07
CA GLY A 47 -14.16 -16.68 1.37
C GLY A 47 -12.75 -16.12 1.64
N THR A 48 -12.15 -15.39 0.70
CA THR A 48 -10.90 -14.66 0.96
C THR A 48 -11.14 -13.48 1.90
N ARG A 49 -10.07 -13.03 2.57
CA ARG A 49 -10.10 -11.87 3.47
C ARG A 49 -8.92 -10.97 3.17
N ALA A 50 -9.14 -9.66 3.27
CA ALA A 50 -8.10 -8.66 3.14
C ALA A 50 -8.14 -7.68 4.32
N MET A 51 -7.01 -7.03 4.57
CA MET A 51 -6.87 -6.00 5.59
C MET A 51 -6.14 -4.79 4.99
N LEU A 52 -6.64 -3.60 5.27
CA LEU A 52 -5.97 -2.33 5.02
C LEU A 52 -5.57 -1.71 6.36
N ASP A 53 -4.29 -1.37 6.49
CA ASP A 53 -3.75 -0.47 7.50
C ASP A 53 -3.34 0.81 6.77
N LEU A 54 -3.96 1.93 7.14
CA LEU A 54 -3.74 3.22 6.50
C LEU A 54 -3.37 4.26 7.55
N SER A 55 -2.29 5.00 7.27
CA SER A 55 -1.87 6.19 8.00
C SER A 55 -1.33 7.23 7.03
N MET A 56 -1.86 8.45 7.11
CA MET A 56 -1.41 9.58 6.28
C MET A 56 -0.28 10.39 6.94
N PHE A 57 0.15 10.04 8.15
CA PHE A 57 1.22 10.70 8.90
C PHE A 57 2.43 9.77 9.15
N ALA A 58 2.58 8.76 8.28
CA ALA A 58 3.68 7.78 8.31
C ALA A 58 4.62 7.92 7.10
N GLU A 59 4.74 9.11 6.52
CA GLU A 59 5.50 9.37 5.28
C GLU A 59 7.00 9.05 5.36
N GLY A 60 7.55 8.96 6.58
CA GLY A 60 8.93 8.56 6.84
C GLY A 60 9.17 7.04 6.83
N ALA A 61 8.15 6.22 6.55
CA ALA A 61 8.31 4.78 6.41
C ALA A 61 9.29 4.43 5.27
N ARG A 62 10.04 3.35 5.45
CA ARG A 62 10.97 2.88 4.41
C ARG A 62 10.22 2.52 3.13
N TYR A 63 9.09 1.84 3.24
CA TYR A 63 8.16 1.64 2.14
C TYR A 63 6.81 2.24 2.54
N GLN A 64 6.21 3.03 1.66
CA GLN A 64 4.93 3.68 1.96
C GLN A 64 3.75 2.74 1.68
N GLU A 65 3.92 1.80 0.75
CA GLU A 65 2.93 0.74 0.51
C GLU A 65 3.61 -0.62 0.64
N GLU A 66 3.03 -1.46 1.48
CA GLU A 66 3.45 -2.84 1.68
C GLU A 66 2.23 -3.74 1.43
N LEU A 67 2.29 -4.56 0.38
CA LEU A 67 1.23 -5.50 0.04
C LEU A 67 1.71 -6.91 0.33
N ALA A 68 0.91 -7.69 1.05
CA ALA A 68 1.18 -9.11 1.28
C ALA A 68 0.00 -9.96 0.82
N ALA A 69 0.29 -10.99 0.02
CA ALA A 69 -0.67 -12.04 -0.32
C ALA A 69 -0.18 -13.37 0.25
N LEU A 70 -1.05 -14.05 0.99
CA LEU A 70 -0.74 -15.29 1.68
C LEU A 70 -1.67 -16.39 1.20
N GLY A 71 -1.12 -17.59 1.04
CA GLY A 71 -1.87 -18.77 0.63
C GLY A 71 -1.17 -20.07 1.04
N PRO A 72 -1.71 -21.22 0.65
CA PRO A 72 -1.16 -22.52 1.03
C PRO A 72 0.25 -22.78 0.49
N ALA A 73 0.66 -22.09 -0.59
CA ALA A 73 1.98 -22.18 -1.19
C ALA A 73 3.05 -21.31 -0.51
N GLY A 74 2.66 -20.31 0.28
CA GLY A 74 3.59 -19.35 0.89
C GLY A 74 3.03 -17.94 0.96
N LYS A 75 3.94 -16.96 1.04
CA LYS A 75 3.65 -15.53 1.07
C LYS A 75 4.42 -14.83 -0.05
N ILE A 76 3.79 -13.87 -0.70
CA ILE A 76 4.45 -12.93 -1.61
C ILE A 76 4.19 -11.51 -1.14
N GLU A 77 5.21 -10.68 -1.16
CA GLU A 77 5.15 -9.29 -0.70
C GLU A 77 5.67 -8.35 -1.78
N ALA A 78 4.98 -7.23 -1.98
CA ALA A 78 5.45 -6.11 -2.78
C ALA A 78 5.69 -4.91 -1.86
N LEU A 79 6.92 -4.40 -1.86
CA LEU A 79 7.36 -3.27 -1.06
C LEU A 79 7.59 -2.08 -1.98
N VAL A 80 6.74 -1.07 -1.88
CA VAL A 80 6.71 0.08 -2.79
C VAL A 80 7.19 1.33 -2.05
N PRO A 81 8.26 1.99 -2.53
CA PRO A 81 8.74 3.22 -1.93
C PRO A 81 7.74 4.36 -2.14
N GLY A 82 7.79 5.34 -1.24
CA GLY A 82 7.08 6.59 -1.44
C GLY A 82 7.60 7.37 -2.65
N PRO A 83 6.83 8.33 -3.17
CA PRO A 83 7.28 9.20 -4.25
C PRO A 83 8.53 9.99 -3.86
N ASP A 84 9.58 9.95 -4.68
CA ASP A 84 10.88 10.62 -4.45
C ASP A 84 10.75 12.12 -4.11
N ARG A 85 9.70 12.79 -4.61
CA ARG A 85 9.44 14.22 -4.35
C ARG A 85 9.13 14.53 -2.88
N PHE A 86 8.72 13.54 -2.10
CA PHE A 86 8.42 13.70 -0.67
C PHE A 86 9.62 13.35 0.22
N TRP A 87 10.74 12.90 -0.37
CA TRP A 87 11.93 12.57 0.37
C TRP A 87 12.79 13.81 0.66
N PRO A 88 13.29 14.01 1.89
CA PRO A 88 14.12 15.16 2.22
C PRO A 88 15.35 15.28 1.30
N ALA A 89 15.68 16.51 0.91
CA ALA A 89 16.88 16.79 0.13
C ALA A 89 18.13 16.23 0.87
N GLY A 90 18.87 15.35 0.21
CA GLY A 90 20.10 14.75 0.75
C GLY A 90 19.95 13.35 1.37
N GLN A 91 18.73 12.85 1.64
CA GLN A 91 18.53 11.48 2.15
C GLN A 91 18.36 10.45 1.02
N ARG A 92 19.17 10.56 -0.03
CA ARG A 92 19.12 9.66 -1.19
C ARG A 92 20.07 8.46 -1.00
N PRO A 93 19.75 7.30 -1.60
CA PRO A 93 18.63 7.04 -2.51
C PRO A 93 17.33 6.60 -1.82
N SER A 94 16.20 6.87 -2.49
CA SER A 94 14.91 6.23 -2.20
C SER A 94 15.08 4.70 -2.24
N PRO A 95 14.42 3.93 -1.37
CA PRO A 95 14.57 2.48 -1.36
C PRO A 95 14.08 1.88 -2.68
N VAL A 96 14.84 0.91 -3.20
CA VAL A 96 14.46 0.20 -4.42
C VAL A 96 13.21 -0.64 -4.11
N PRO A 97 12.18 -0.63 -4.99
CA PRO A 97 11.04 -1.53 -4.85
C PRO A 97 11.49 -2.99 -4.80
N GLN A 98 10.80 -3.78 -3.98
CA GLN A 98 11.14 -5.19 -3.79
C GLN A 98 9.92 -6.08 -3.96
N LEU A 99 10.15 -7.25 -4.56
CA LEU A 99 9.26 -8.40 -4.50
C LEU A 99 9.92 -9.44 -3.60
N VAL A 100 9.23 -9.88 -2.55
CA VAL A 100 9.72 -10.92 -1.64
C VAL A 100 8.83 -12.13 -1.74
N GLU A 101 9.37 -13.23 -2.25
CA GLU A 101 8.69 -14.52 -2.37
C GLU A 101 9.16 -15.45 -1.26
N SER A 102 8.24 -15.82 -0.36
CA SER A 102 8.49 -16.69 0.79
C SER A 102 7.74 -18.02 0.63
N PRO A 103 8.32 -19.02 -0.05
CA PRO A 103 7.69 -20.32 -0.23
C PRO A 103 7.48 -21.03 1.11
N ARG A 104 6.37 -21.78 1.23
CA ARG A 104 6.07 -22.58 2.43
C ARG A 104 7.08 -23.72 2.61
N ALA A 105 7.50 -24.34 1.51
CA ALA A 105 8.49 -25.42 1.48
C ALA A 105 9.20 -25.50 0.11
N PRO A 106 10.54 -25.66 0.07
CA PRO A 106 11.45 -25.47 1.20
C PRO A 106 11.41 -24.02 1.69
N LYS A 107 11.74 -23.81 2.97
CA LYS A 107 11.82 -22.46 3.52
C LYS A 107 13.03 -21.73 2.91
N GLY A 108 12.85 -20.47 2.55
CA GLY A 108 13.91 -19.63 2.00
C GLY A 108 13.34 -18.46 1.21
N PRO A 109 13.18 -17.27 1.82
CA PRO A 109 12.67 -16.11 1.11
C PRO A 109 13.63 -15.70 0.00
N ARG A 110 13.06 -15.30 -1.14
CA ARG A 110 13.77 -14.79 -2.31
C ARG A 110 13.38 -13.34 -2.50
N VAL A 111 14.37 -12.47 -2.61
CA VAL A 111 14.16 -11.03 -2.82
C VAL A 111 14.56 -10.69 -4.24
N THR A 112 13.63 -10.10 -5.00
CA THR A 112 13.89 -9.51 -6.30
C THR A 112 13.74 -8.00 -6.20
N HIS A 113 14.75 -7.27 -6.69
CA HIS A 113 14.69 -5.82 -6.77
C HIS A 113 14.09 -5.40 -8.11
N TRP A 114 13.16 -4.45 -8.08
CA TRP A 114 12.49 -3.94 -9.27
C TRP A 114 12.78 -2.45 -9.45
N PRO A 115 13.97 -2.09 -9.98
CA PRO A 115 14.33 -0.69 -10.16
C PRO A 115 13.38 -0.01 -11.14
N VAL A 116 12.85 1.15 -10.75
CA VAL A 116 12.02 1.99 -11.63
C VAL A 116 12.95 2.80 -12.53
N ASP A 117 12.66 2.81 -13.83
CA ASP A 117 13.37 3.71 -14.76
C ASP A 117 13.10 5.16 -14.34
N PRO A 118 14.14 5.97 -14.06
CA PRO A 118 13.97 7.36 -13.64
C PRO A 118 13.37 8.25 -14.75
N ARG A 119 13.31 7.76 -16.00
CA ARG A 119 12.61 8.47 -17.08
C ARG A 119 11.10 8.30 -16.90
N PRO A 120 10.31 9.39 -16.96
CA PRO A 120 8.86 9.28 -16.91
C PRO A 120 8.38 8.38 -18.05
N THR A 121 7.80 7.24 -17.71
CA THR A 121 7.16 6.34 -18.65
C THR A 121 5.90 7.03 -19.16
N ARG A 122 5.73 7.13 -20.48
CA ARG A 122 4.42 7.40 -21.08
C ARG A 122 3.51 6.20 -20.78
N VAL A 123 2.72 6.28 -19.72
CA VAL A 123 1.60 5.36 -19.43
C VAL A 123 0.39 6.01 -20.13
N LEU A 124 -0.41 5.44 -21.05
CA LEU A 124 -0.81 4.09 -21.42
C LEU A 124 -1.42 4.10 -22.85
N SER A 125 -1.16 3.09 -23.68
CA SER A 125 -2.13 2.64 -24.71
C SER A 125 -2.27 1.12 -24.83
N GLU A 126 -1.53 0.33 -24.04
CA GLU A 126 -1.47 -1.14 -24.22
C GLU A 126 -1.97 -1.95 -23.02
N TRP A 127 -2.39 -1.30 -21.93
CA TRP A 127 -2.97 -1.97 -20.76
C TRP A 127 -4.38 -1.45 -20.49
N ALA A 128 -5.28 -1.67 -21.45
CA ALA A 128 -6.72 -1.66 -21.19
C ALA A 128 -7.10 -3.10 -20.81
N ILE A 129 -7.47 -3.29 -19.55
CA ILE A 129 -8.25 -4.46 -19.10
C ILE A 129 -9.71 -4.14 -19.40
#